data_AF-A0A1V4QC88-F1
#
_entry.id   AF-A0A1V4QC88-F1
#
_cell.length_a   1.000
_cell.length_b   1.000
_cell.length_c   1.000
_cell.angle_alpha   90.00
_cell.angle_beta   90.00
_cell.angle_gamma   90.00
#
_symmetry.space_group_name_H-M   'P 1'
#
loop_
_entity.id
_entity.type
_entity.pdbx_description
1 polymer ?
#
loop_
_entity_poly.entity_id
_entity_poly.type
_entity_poly.pdbx_seq_one_letter_code
_entity_poly.pdbx_strand_id
1 'polypeptide(L)'
;TILYTYPKFWDTAMGGTTEFGDPPLWIASYNGQSAPEMPHGGWSTWTFWQYTDSGQLPGIPTPVDLNRFNGTTPQLQTMGNASGTSTTGTPGS
;
A
#
# COMPACT_ATOMS: atom_id res chain seq x y z
N THR A 1 9.99 -4.66 0.89
CA THR A 1 8.78 -5.21 1.52
C THR A 1 7.77 -4.11 1.73
N ILE A 2 6.47 -4.41 1.66
CA ILE A 2 5.36 -3.48 1.93
C ILE A 2 4.60 -4.00 3.15
N LEU A 3 4.16 -3.11 4.04
CA LEU A 3 3.34 -3.48 5.20
C LEU A 3 1.86 -3.23 4.91
N TYR A 4 1.03 -4.26 5.07
CA TYR A 4 -0.43 -4.17 4.94
C TYR A 4 -1.12 -4.25 6.30
N THR A 5 -2.03 -3.31 6.61
CA THR A 5 -2.78 -3.28 7.87
C THR A 5 -4.05 -2.41 7.76
N TYR A 6 -4.79 -2.26 8.86
CA TYR A 6 -5.86 -1.27 9.04
C TYR A 6 -5.69 -0.53 10.38
N PRO A 7 -6.20 0.72 10.53
CA PRO A 7 -5.87 1.60 11.66
C PRO A 7 -6.13 0.98 13.02
N LYS A 8 -7.34 0.44 13.21
CA LYS A 8 -7.74 -0.18 14.48
C LYS A 8 -6.85 -1.35 14.88
N PHE A 9 -6.42 -2.21 13.96
CA PHE A 9 -5.50 -3.30 14.31
C PHE A 9 -4.16 -2.76 14.75
N TRP A 10 -3.62 -1.77 14.02
CA TRP A 10 -2.34 -1.20 14.38
C TRP A 10 -2.37 -0.56 15.77
N ASP A 11 -3.38 0.26 16.03
CA ASP A 11 -3.46 1.00 17.28
C ASP A 11 -3.77 0.10 18.48
N THR A 12 -4.51 -1.01 18.27
CA THR A 12 -4.89 -1.91 19.37
C THR A 12 -3.96 -3.10 19.55
N ALA A 13 -3.67 -3.86 18.48
CA ALA A 13 -2.89 -5.08 18.55
C ALA A 13 -1.38 -4.81 18.50
N MET A 14 -0.95 -3.80 17.73
CA MET A 14 0.45 -3.38 17.66
C MET A 14 0.77 -2.25 18.65
N GLY A 15 -0.22 -1.81 19.45
CA GLY A 15 -0.06 -0.76 20.44
C GLY A 15 0.34 0.59 19.87
N GLY A 16 0.07 0.85 18.58
CA GLY A 16 0.49 2.08 17.92
C GLY A 16 2.00 2.24 17.78
N THR A 17 2.79 1.15 17.87
CA THR A 17 4.25 1.20 17.76
C THR A 17 4.71 1.86 16.45
N THR A 18 5.78 2.65 16.52
CA THR A 18 6.41 3.32 15.38
C THR A 18 7.62 2.56 14.84
N GLU A 19 7.96 1.39 15.41
CA GLU A 19 9.13 0.59 15.02
C GLU A 19 9.11 0.14 13.55
N PHE A 20 7.94 0.20 12.91
CA PHE A 20 7.73 -0.19 11.53
C PHE A 20 7.34 0.98 10.62
N GLY A 21 7.70 2.22 10.98
CA GLY A 21 7.37 3.41 10.16
C GLY A 21 8.14 3.53 8.84
N ASP A 22 9.24 2.78 8.67
CA ASP A 22 10.12 2.89 7.50
C ASP A 22 9.59 2.22 6.21
N PRO A 23 8.99 1.02 6.24
CA PRO A 23 8.49 0.37 5.03
C PRO A 23 7.29 1.13 4.43
N PRO A 24 7.08 1.08 3.10
CA PRO A 24 5.87 1.56 2.45
C PRO A 24 4.60 0.97 3.07
N LEU A 25 3.59 1.81 3.31
CA LEU A 25 2.32 1.42 3.89
C LEU A 25 1.26 1.14 2.83
N TRP A 26 0.62 -0.03 2.92
CA TRP A 26 -0.63 -0.36 2.27
C TRP A 26 -1.73 -0.40 3.32
N ILE A 27 -2.57 0.63 3.36
CA ILE A 27 -3.60 0.78 4.40
C ILE A 27 -4.99 0.39 3.87
N ALA A 28 -5.71 -0.44 4.63
CA ALA A 28 -7.13 -0.68 4.43
C ALA A 28 -7.96 0.29 5.30
N SER A 29 -8.78 1.10 4.65
CA SER A 29 -9.62 2.11 5.32
C SER A 29 -10.85 2.40 4.49
N TYR A 30 -12.00 1.84 4.88
CA TYR A 30 -13.28 1.94 4.15
C TYR A 30 -14.17 3.05 4.72
N ASN A 31 -13.60 4.26 4.83
CA ASN A 31 -14.21 5.38 5.55
C ASN A 31 -15.10 6.29 4.69
N GLY A 32 -15.22 6.01 3.38
CA GLY A 32 -15.98 6.83 2.42
C GLY A 32 -15.41 8.24 2.20
N GLN A 33 -14.21 8.53 2.67
CA GLN A 33 -13.57 9.85 2.56
C GLN A 33 -12.73 9.96 1.29
N SER A 34 -12.08 11.11 1.08
CA SER A 34 -11.12 11.33 0.00
C SER A 34 -9.70 10.80 0.30
N ALA A 35 -9.44 10.38 1.54
CA ALA A 35 -8.17 9.86 2.02
C ALA A 35 -8.38 8.77 3.09
N PRO A 36 -7.44 7.82 3.25
CA PRO A 36 -7.53 6.81 4.30
C PRO A 36 -7.35 7.43 5.69
N GLU A 37 -7.91 6.76 6.69
CA GLU A 37 -7.48 6.93 8.08
C GLU A 37 -6.09 6.31 8.24
N MET A 38 -5.18 7.05 8.89
CA MET A 38 -3.79 6.62 9.10
C MET A 38 -3.60 6.13 10.55
N PRO A 39 -2.87 5.02 10.78
CA PRO A 39 -2.51 4.58 12.13
C PRO A 39 -1.41 5.46 12.75
N HIS A 40 -1.20 5.33 14.06
CA HIS A 40 -0.12 6.03 14.78
C HIS A 40 1.30 5.49 14.47
N GLY A 41 1.43 4.54 13.55
CA GLY A 41 2.63 3.71 13.35
C GLY A 41 3.87 4.35 12.74
N GLY A 42 4.02 5.67 12.84
CA GLY A 42 5.22 6.38 12.37
C GLY A 42 5.23 6.70 10.86
N TRP A 43 4.22 6.25 10.11
CA TRP A 43 4.07 6.66 8.70
C TRP A 43 3.56 8.08 8.57
N SER A 44 4.25 8.89 7.78
CA SER A 44 3.79 10.22 7.39
C SER A 44 2.77 10.19 6.25
N THR A 45 2.74 9.11 5.47
CA THR A 45 1.80 8.92 4.35
C THR A 45 1.61 7.46 4.01
N TRP A 46 0.61 7.17 3.18
CA TRP A 46 0.34 5.84 2.63
C TRP A 46 0.90 5.72 1.20
N THR A 47 1.25 4.50 0.80
CA THR A 47 1.67 4.16 -0.57
C THR A 47 0.52 3.57 -1.37
N PHE A 48 -0.21 2.64 -0.76
CA PHE A 48 -1.45 2.10 -1.31
C PHE A 48 -2.59 2.26 -0.30
N TRP A 49 -3.78 2.55 -0.80
CA TRP A 49 -4.99 2.63 -0.01
C TRP A 49 -6.05 1.71 -0.60
N GLN A 50 -6.41 0.67 0.15
CA GLN A 50 -7.58 -0.14 -0.13
C GLN A 50 -8.81 0.57 0.42
N TYR A 51 -9.63 1.12 -0.48
CA TYR A 51 -10.74 2.00 -0.13
C TYR A 51 -12.10 1.28 -0.10
N THR A 52 -12.16 0.07 -0.65
CA THR A 52 -13.33 -0.80 -0.58
C THR A 52 -12.91 -2.25 -0.82
N ASP A 53 -13.60 -3.18 -0.16
CA ASP A 53 -13.59 -4.63 -0.41
C ASP A 53 -14.81 -5.08 -1.25
N SER A 54 -15.74 -4.16 -1.49
CA SER A 54 -17.02 -4.40 -2.15
C SER A 54 -17.08 -3.83 -3.57
N GLY A 55 -15.92 -3.65 -4.21
CA GLY A 55 -15.81 -3.13 -5.56
C GLY A 55 -16.45 -4.05 -6.58
N GLN A 56 -17.00 -3.47 -7.65
CA GLN A 56 -17.55 -4.22 -8.78
C GLN A 56 -16.80 -3.80 -10.03
N LEU A 57 -16.18 -4.77 -10.70
CA LEU A 57 -15.48 -4.54 -11.96
C LEU A 57 -16.13 -5.37 -13.06
N PRO A 58 -16.40 -4.79 -14.24
CA PRO A 58 -16.85 -5.56 -15.39
C PRO A 58 -15.91 -6.75 -15.64
N GLY A 59 -16.48 -7.96 -15.70
CA GLY A 59 -15.72 -9.20 -15.89
C GLY A 59 -15.32 -9.92 -14.60
N ILE A 60 -15.54 -9.34 -13.42
CA ILE A 60 -15.37 -10.05 -12.14
C ILE A 60 -16.75 -10.17 -11.45
N PRO A 61 -17.31 -11.38 -11.31
CA PRO A 61 -18.67 -11.57 -10.81
C PRO A 61 -18.80 -11.44 -9.29
N THR A 62 -17.69 -11.39 -8.57
CA THR A 62 -17.64 -11.27 -7.11
C THR A 62 -17.17 -9.89 -6.69
N PRO A 63 -17.50 -9.45 -5.46
CA PRO A 63 -16.90 -8.25 -4.88
C PRO A 63 -15.37 -8.34 -4.86
N VAL A 64 -14.70 -7.23 -5.15
CA VAL A 64 -13.24 -7.13 -5.18
C VAL A 64 -12.71 -5.94 -4.40
N ASP A 65 -11.49 -6.09 -3.92
CA ASP A 65 -10.72 -5.02 -3.33
C ASP A 65 -10.31 -4.00 -4.41
N LEU A 66 -10.60 -2.72 -4.16
CA LEU A 66 -10.12 -1.63 -5.00
C LEU A 66 -9.13 -0.77 -4.24
N ASN A 67 -8.03 -0.44 -4.92
CA ASN A 67 -6.88 0.24 -4.35
C ASN A 67 -6.56 1.52 -5.12
N ARG A 68 -6.09 2.54 -4.40
CA ARG A 68 -5.46 3.75 -4.96
C ARG A 68 -3.96 3.71 -4.67
N PHE A 69 -3.16 4.18 -5.61
CA PHE A 69 -1.73 4.41 -5.41
C PHE A 69 -1.49 5.90 -5.15
N ASN A 70 -0.69 6.22 -4.14
CA ASN A 70 -0.34 7.61 -3.82
C ASN A 70 0.81 8.10 -4.69
N GLY A 71 0.53 8.31 -5.97
CA GLY A 71 1.52 8.76 -6.93
C GLY A 71 1.08 8.59 -8.38
N THR A 72 2.04 8.71 -9.28
CA THR A 72 1.85 8.63 -10.72
C THR A 72 2.07 7.23 -11.26
N THR A 73 1.52 6.93 -12.45
CA THR A 73 1.73 5.64 -13.12
C THR A 73 3.22 5.28 -13.33
N PRO A 74 4.13 6.19 -13.74
CA PRO A 74 5.55 5.88 -13.84
C PRO A 74 6.20 5.52 -12.50
N GLN A 75 5.80 6.18 -11.41
CA GLN A 75 6.26 5.83 -10.07
C GLN A 75 5.80 4.44 -9.65
N LEU A 76 4.54 4.09 -9.96
CA LEU A 76 4.01 2.75 -9.71
C LEU A 76 4.77 1.68 -10.51
N GLN A 77 5.05 1.92 -11.79
CA GLN A 77 5.83 1.02 -12.63
C GLN A 77 7.25 0.83 -12.06
N THR A 78 7.89 1.92 -11.63
CA THR A 78 9.21 1.89 -11.01
C THR A 78 9.20 1.06 -9.74
N MET A 79 8.18 1.20 -8.89
CA MET A 79 8.03 0.43 -7.65
C MET A 79 7.83 -1.08 -7.92
N GLY A 80 7.03 -1.42 -8.94
CA GLY A 80 6.86 -2.81 -9.39
C GLY A 80 8.14 -3.41 -9.95
N ASN A 81 8.90 -2.63 -10.73
CA ASN A 81 10.15 -3.07 -11.35
C ASN A 81 11.33 -3.13 -10.37
N ALA A 82 11.33 -2.31 -9.31
CA ALA A 82 12.35 -2.33 -8.25
C ALA A 82 12.36 -3.65 -7.46
N SER A 83 11.30 -4.45 -7.54
CA SER A 83 11.24 -5.81 -6.98
C SER A 83 11.88 -6.88 -7.90
N GLY A 84 12.36 -6.49 -9.10
CA GLY A 84 12.91 -7.39 -10.12
C GLY A 84 14.37 -7.15 -10.51
N THR A 85 15.04 -6.11 -10.02
CA THR A 85 16.45 -5.85 -10.33
C THR A 85 17.40 -6.59 -9.38
N SER A 86 17.48 -7.91 -9.53
CA SER A 86 18.75 -8.60 -9.29
C SER A 86 19.69 -8.25 -10.42
N THR A 87 20.78 -7.56 -10.07
CA THR A 87 21.93 -7.22 -10.90
C THR A 87 22.30 -8.33 -11.89
N THR A 88 22.23 -8.06 -13.19
CA THR A 88 22.94 -8.85 -14.20
C THR A 88 23.65 -7.93 -15.18
N GLY A 89 24.98 -8.00 -15.17
CA GLY A 89 25.81 -7.78 -16.36
C GLY A 89 26.35 -6.37 -16.59
N THR A 90 27.60 -6.16 -16.20
CA THR A 90 28.55 -5.31 -16.93
C THR A 90 28.71 -5.82 -18.37
N PRO A 91 28.65 -4.97 -19.39
CA PRO A 91 29.47 -5.09 -20.59
C PRO A 91 30.52 -3.95 -20.52
N GLY A 92 31.82 -4.18 -20.49
CA GLY A 92 32.53 -5.17 -21.26
C GLY A 92 32.66 -4.72 -22.71
N SER A 93 33.23 -3.53 -22.95
CA SER A 93 34.15 -3.17 -24.06
C SER A 93 34.63 -1.74 -23.87
#